data_AF-A0A7J3C9A8-F1
#
_entry.id   AF-A0A7J3C9A8-F1
#
_cell.length_a   1.000
_cell.length_b   1.000
_cell.length_c   1.000
_cell.angle_alpha   90.00
_cell.angle_beta   90.00
_cell.angle_gamma   90.00
#
_symmetry.space_group_name_H-M   'P 1'
#
loop_
_entity.id
_entity.type
_entity.pdbx_description
1 polymer ?
#
loop_
_entity_poly.entity_id
_entity_poly.type
_entity_poly.pdbx_seq_one_letter_code
_entity_poly.pdbx_strand_id
1 'polypeptide(L)' 'MGRNTPSLRMEIEGIIDEIRKAQKLMRSDDKEILEDFIQKAKIHIPEASMTNLDPTFLFLLFLMLERVKENK' A
#
# COMPACT_ATOMS: atom_id res chain seq x y z
N MET A 1 -8.47 18.32 23.69
CA MET A 1 -7.67 17.14 23.30
C MET A 1 -8.25 16.60 21.99
N GLY A 2 -7.84 17.16 20.87
CA GLY A 2 -8.28 16.69 19.55
C GLY A 2 -7.64 15.33 19.29
N ARG A 3 -8.45 14.30 19.05
CA ARG A 3 -7.95 12.96 18.74
C ARG A 3 -7.14 13.05 17.44
N ASN A 4 -5.86 12.68 17.49
CA ASN A 4 -5.04 12.43 16.31
C ASN A 4 -5.67 11.25 15.54
N THR A 5 -6.72 11.52 14.78
CA THR A 5 -7.30 10.52 13.88
C THR A 5 -6.34 10.45 12.70
N PRO A 6 -5.67 9.31 12.48
CA PRO A 6 -4.75 9.18 11.36
C PRO A 6 -5.50 9.42 10.05
N SER A 7 -4.85 10.09 9.11
CA SER A 7 -5.41 10.21 7.76
C SER A 7 -5.36 8.86 7.06
N LEU A 8 -6.23 8.63 6.08
CA LEU A 8 -6.24 7.40 5.28
C LEU A 8 -4.87 7.10 4.64
N ARG A 9 -4.16 8.16 4.24
CA ARG A 9 -2.76 8.08 3.82
C ARG A 9 -1.87 7.44 4.88
N MET A 10 -1.93 7.93 6.12
CA MET A 10 -1.15 7.41 7.23
C MET A 10 -1.50 5.96 7.55
N GLU A 11 -2.77 5.58 7.40
CA GLU A 11 -3.21 4.19 7.59
C GLU A 11 -2.63 3.27 6.51
N ILE A 12 -2.63 3.69 5.24
CA ILE A 12 -2.00 2.93 4.15
C ILE A 12 -0.46 2.86 4.32
N GLU A 13 0.19 3.94 4.74
CA GLU A 13 1.61 3.94 5.07
C GLU A 13 1.91 2.96 6.23
N GLY A 14 1.04 2.89 7.23
CA GLY A 14 1.13 1.90 8.30
C GLY A 14 1.03 0.46 7.79
N ILE A 15 0.12 0.19 6.84
CA ILE A 15 0.01 -1.13 6.20
C ILE A 15 1.32 -1.49 5.48
N ILE A 16 1.91 -0.54 4.74
CA ILE A 16 3.18 -0.74 4.05
C ILE A 16 4.29 -1.07 5.04
N ASP A 17 4.34 -0.38 6.18
CA ASP A 17 5.36 -0.62 7.21
C ASP A 17 5.21 -2.02 7.84
N GLU A 18 4.00 -2.50 8.08
CA GLU A 18 3.76 -3.88 8.52
C GLU A 18 4.18 -4.90 7.45
N ILE A 19 3.89 -4.64 6.17
CA ILE A 19 4.34 -5.49 5.05
C ILE A 19 5.87 -5.53 5.01
N ARG A 20 6.55 -4.40 5.23
CA ARG A 20 8.02 -4.33 5.27
C ARG A 20 8.63 -5.12 6.42
N LYS A 21 7.94 -5.26 7.55
CA LYS A 21 8.38 -6.15 8.63
C LYS A 21 8.32 -7.61 8.19
N ALA A 22 7.26 -8.03 7.50
CA ALA A 22 7.16 -9.36 6.93
C ALA A 22 8.20 -9.60 5.83
N GLN A 23 8.40 -8.62 4.93
CA GLN A 23 9.38 -8.65 3.84
C GLN A 23 10.78 -8.99 4.35
N LYS A 24 11.21 -8.46 5.50
CA LYS A 24 12.54 -8.75 6.08
C LYS A 24 12.82 -10.24 6.31
N LEU A 25 11.77 -11.02 6.57
CA LEU A 25 11.84 -12.45 6.84
C LEU A 25 11.82 -13.32 5.57
N MET A 26 11.63 -12.72 4.40
CA MET A 26 11.50 -13.44 3.12
C MET A 26 12.84 -13.62 2.39
N ARG A 27 12.82 -14.46 1.35
CA ARG A 27 13.96 -14.65 0.43
C ARG A 27 14.17 -13.39 -0.42
N SER A 28 15.36 -13.22 -0.99
CA SER A 28 15.72 -12.03 -1.77
C SER A 28 14.75 -11.80 -2.94
N ASP A 29 14.42 -12.84 -3.70
CA ASP A 29 13.50 -12.74 -4.84
C ASP A 29 12.10 -12.26 -4.41
N ASP A 30 11.57 -12.80 -3.30
CA ASP A 30 10.28 -12.40 -2.75
C ASP A 30 10.31 -10.95 -2.23
N LYS A 31 11.45 -10.51 -1.69
CA LYS A 31 11.64 -9.13 -1.21
C LYS A 31 11.57 -8.13 -2.35
N GLU A 32 12.19 -8.45 -3.48
CA GLU A 32 12.18 -7.61 -4.68
C GLU A 32 10.76 -7.48 -5.24
N ILE A 33 10.03 -8.60 -5.33
CA ILE A 33 8.62 -8.60 -5.76
C ILE A 33 7.76 -7.74 -4.83
N LEU A 34 7.93 -7.88 -3.51
CA LEU A 34 7.17 -7.08 -2.54
C LEU A 34 7.52 -5.58 -2.59
N GLU A 35 8.79 -5.23 -2.83
CA GLU A 35 9.15 -3.82 -2.96
C GLU A 35 8.51 -3.21 -4.21
N ASP A 36 8.53 -3.92 -5.33
CA ASP A 36 7.84 -3.51 -6.56
C ASP A 36 6.33 -3.29 -6.32
N PHE A 37 5.68 -4.20 -5.61
CA PHE A 37 4.27 -4.08 -5.22
C PHE A 37 3.99 -2.84 -4.34
N ILE A 38 4.86 -2.58 -3.37
CA ILE A 38 4.76 -1.39 -2.52
C ILE A 38 4.89 -0.12 -3.35
N GLN A 39 5.88 -0.05 -4.25
CA GLN A 39 6.08 1.14 -5.08
C GLN A 39 4.86 1.43 -5.96
N LYS A 40 4.27 0.39 -6.56
CA LYS A 40 3.01 0.49 -7.33
C LYS A 40 1.85 1.04 -6.50
N ALA A 41 1.64 0.49 -5.31
CA ALA A 41 0.57 0.95 -4.41
C ALA A 41 0.78 2.42 -3.97
N LYS A 42 2.03 2.84 -3.77
CA LYS A 42 2.37 4.21 -3.34
C LYS A 42 1.99 5.30 -4.34
N ILE A 43 1.96 4.98 -5.63
CA ILE A 43 1.55 5.93 -6.70
C ILE A 43 0.14 6.47 -6.44
N HIS A 44 -0.74 5.63 -5.92
CA HIS A 44 -2.17 5.93 -5.74
C HIS A 44 -2.55 6.41 -4.33
N ILE A 45 -1.61 6.47 -3.38
CA ILE A 45 -1.86 6.99 -2.02
C ILE A 45 -2.50 8.39 -2.00
N PRO A 46 -2.15 9.34 -2.90
CA PRO A 46 -2.85 10.61 -2.97
C PRO A 46 -4.35 10.48 -3.28
N GLU A 47 -4.73 9.52 -4.13
CA GLU A 47 -6.12 9.25 -4.52
C GLU A 47 -6.94 8.69 -3.35
N ALA A 48 -6.29 7.90 -2.47
CA ALA A 48 -6.92 7.37 -1.27
C ALA A 48 -7.49 8.47 -0.36
N SER A 49 -6.80 9.62 -0.27
CA SER A 49 -7.20 10.75 0.59
C SER A 49 -8.52 11.41 0.16
N MET A 50 -9.06 11.05 -1.00
CA MET A 50 -10.33 11.55 -1.54
C MET A 50 -11.51 10.61 -1.26
N THR A 51 -11.29 9.48 -0.57
CA THR A 51 -12.30 8.46 -0.33
C THR A 51 -12.42 8.14 1.17
N ASN A 52 -13.53 7.53 1.56
CA ASN A 52 -13.74 6.97 2.91
C ASN A 52 -13.73 5.43 2.88
N LEU A 53 -13.06 4.83 1.89
CA LEU A 53 -12.96 3.38 1.77
C LEU A 53 -11.94 2.82 2.75
N ASP A 54 -12.07 1.53 3.06
CA ASP A 54 -11.12 0.83 3.92
C ASP A 54 -9.68 0.91 3.36
N PRO A 55 -8.68 1.26 4.18
CA PRO A 55 -7.28 1.38 3.75
C PRO A 55 -6.69 0.11 3.14
N THR A 56 -7.06 -1.06 3.68
CA THR A 56 -6.57 -2.36 3.20
C THR A 56 -7.17 -2.66 1.83
N PHE A 57 -8.47 -2.40 1.67
CA PHE A 57 -9.14 -2.51 0.38
C PHE A 57 -8.49 -1.60 -0.67
N LEU A 58 -8.22 -0.34 -0.33
CA LEU A 58 -7.57 0.60 -1.23
C LEU A 58 -6.16 0.15 -1.63
N PHE A 59 -5.35 -0.28 -0.66
CA PHE A 59 -4.02 -0.82 -0.93
C PHE A 59 -4.07 -1.97 -1.96
N LEU A 60 -4.97 -2.94 -1.76
CA LEU A 60 -5.16 -4.06 -2.68
C LEU A 60 -5.68 -3.62 -4.04
N LEU A 61 -6.64 -2.69 -4.08
CA LEU A 61 -7.19 -2.15 -5.32
C LEU A 61 -6.12 -1.48 -6.17
N PHE A 62 -5.27 -0.66 -5.57
CA PHE A 62 -4.18 0.03 -6.27
C PHE A 62 -3.15 -0.94 -6.83
N LEU A 63 -2.79 -1.97 -6.05
CA LEU A 63 -1.89 -3.03 -6.52
C LEU A 63 -2.48 -3.79 -7.71
N MET A 64 -3.77 -4.14 -7.64
CA MET A 64 -4.46 -4.80 -8.75
C MET A 64 -4.56 -3.92 -9.99
N LEU A 65 -4.82 -2.62 -9.82
CA LEU A 65 -4.90 -1.65 -10.91
C LEU A 65 -3.58 -1.60 -11.69
N GLU A 66 -2.45 -1.43 -11.00
CA GLU A 66 -1.14 -1.40 -11.64
C GLU A 66 -0.81 -2.74 -12.30
N ARG A 67 -1.16 -3.87 -11.67
CA ARG A 67 -0.95 -5.18 -12.28
C ARG A 67 -1.76 -5.38 -13.57
N VAL A 68 -2.96 -4.84 -13.66
CA VAL A 68 -3.77 -4.87 -14.88
C VAL A 68 -3.16 -3.96 -15.96
N LYS A 69 -2.60 -2.81 -15.60
CA LYS A 69 -1.94 -1.90 -16.55
C LYS A 69 -0.70 -2.51 -17.18
N GLU A 70 0.09 -3.27 -16.42
CA GLU A 70 1.30 -3.95 -16.95
C GLU A 70 1.00 -5.07 -17.94
N ASN A 71 -0.20 -5.67 -17.86
CA ASN A 71 -0.61 -6.77 -18.73
C ASN A 71 -1.40 -6.28 -19.97
N LYS A 72 -1.50 -4.97 -20.19
CA LYS A 72 -2.12 -4.35 -21.36
C LYS A 72 -1.05 -3.77 -22.29
#